data_AF-A0A0R3QFG1-F1
#
_entry.id   AF-A0A0R3QFG1-F1
#
_cell.length_a   1.000
_cell.length_b   1.000
_cell.length_c   1.000
_cell.angle_alpha   90.00
_cell.angle_beta   90.00
_cell.angle_gamma   90.00
#
_symmetry.space_group_name_H-M   'P 1'
#
loop_
_entity.id
_entity.type
_entity.pdbx_description
1 polymer ?
#
loop_
_entity_poly.entity_id
_entity_poly.type
_entity_poly.pdbx_seq_one_letter_code
_entity_poly.pdbx_strand_id
1 'polypeptide(L)'
;LLSVILIGQPELGVKLSEHNPEVREVVQRIEIITLPPLDNELGAYLAHRFKRAQVPLDKVVEQSAIDALRAKLVPSRGAGSLLYPLAVQNALTAAMNRAADLGVPTVTADVVRGDKPEPINVDILQVVIVPRATWERITAHVPADVLQREGVTRG
;
A
#
# COMPACT_ATOMS: atom_id res chain seq x y z
N LEU A 1 -27.44 3.40 -10.55
CA LEU A 1 -26.24 3.90 -11.28
C LEU A 1 -25.05 3.11 -10.77
N LEU A 2 -24.19 2.65 -11.69
CA LEU A 2 -23.09 1.74 -11.42
C LEU A 2 -21.78 2.54 -11.39
N SER A 3 -21.01 2.41 -10.32
CA SER A 3 -19.67 2.99 -10.20
C SER A 3 -18.64 1.91 -10.49
N VAL A 4 -17.61 2.23 -11.30
CA VAL A 4 -16.62 1.24 -11.76
C VAL A 4 -15.24 1.69 -11.29
N ILE A 5 -14.65 0.94 -10.35
CA ILE A 5 -13.27 1.15 -9.92
C ILE A 5 -12.41 0.16 -10.68
N LEU A 6 -11.40 0.66 -11.39
CA LEU A 6 -10.40 -0.15 -12.07
C LEU A 6 -9.13 -0.18 -11.22
N ILE A 7 -8.63 -1.37 -10.88
CA ILE A 7 -7.38 -1.53 -10.14
C ILE A 7 -6.42 -2.30 -11.04
N GLY A 8 -5.23 -1.76 -11.23
CA GLY A 8 -4.24 -2.31 -12.14
C GLY A 8 -2.81 -1.96 -11.74
N GLN A 9 -1.90 -2.35 -12.62
CA GLN A 9 -0.46 -2.11 -12.49
C GLN A 9 -0.06 -0.82 -13.22
N PRO A 10 1.14 -0.24 -12.96
CA PRO A 10 1.65 0.96 -13.63
C PRO A 10 1.55 0.94 -15.17
N GLU A 11 1.69 -0.23 -15.78
CA GLU A 11 1.58 -0.45 -17.22
C GLU A 11 0.18 -0.14 -17.75
N LEU A 12 -0.85 -0.28 -16.92
CA LEU A 12 -2.22 0.07 -17.30
C LEU A 12 -2.36 1.58 -17.49
N GLY A 13 -1.74 2.41 -16.63
CA GLY A 13 -1.72 3.86 -16.81
C GLY A 13 -1.02 4.28 -18.10
N VAL A 14 0.05 3.57 -18.50
CA VAL A 14 0.71 3.80 -19.80
C VAL A 14 -0.24 3.49 -20.96
N LYS A 15 -0.99 2.39 -20.87
CA LYS A 15 -1.99 2.01 -21.89
C LYS A 15 -3.18 2.97 -21.94
N LEU A 16 -3.54 3.56 -20.80
CA LEU A 16 -4.61 4.55 -20.65
C LEU A 16 -4.08 5.99 -20.77
N SER A 17 -3.15 6.21 -21.70
CA SER A 17 -2.59 7.53 -21.97
C SER A 17 -3.51 8.34 -22.90
N GLU A 18 -3.67 9.63 -22.60
CA GLU A 18 -4.37 10.59 -23.48
C GLU A 18 -3.71 10.76 -24.86
N HIS A 19 -2.43 10.40 -24.96
CA HIS A 19 -1.68 10.39 -26.20
C HIS A 19 -2.13 9.29 -27.17
N ASN A 20 -2.78 8.23 -26.68
CA ASN A 20 -3.36 7.19 -27.53
C ASN A 20 -4.74 7.64 -28.06
N PRO A 21 -4.90 7.91 -29.37
CA PRO A 21 -6.17 8.40 -29.93
C PRO A 21 -7.33 7.44 -29.75
N GLU A 22 -7.06 6.12 -29.71
CA GLU A 22 -8.09 5.07 -29.64
C GLU A 22 -8.83 5.04 -28.31
N VAL A 23 -8.20 5.51 -27.23
CA VAL A 23 -8.77 5.48 -25.87
C VAL A 23 -8.96 6.87 -25.26
N ARG A 24 -8.66 7.94 -26.01
CA ARG A 24 -8.66 9.33 -25.54
C ARG A 24 -9.98 9.76 -24.91
N GLU A 25 -11.11 9.42 -25.54
CA GLU A 25 -12.44 9.79 -25.04
C GLU A 25 -12.79 9.15 -23.69
N VAL A 26 -12.26 7.94 -23.45
CA VAL A 26 -12.44 7.22 -22.20
C VAL A 26 -11.54 7.83 -21.14
N VAL A 27 -10.26 8.05 -21.44
CA VAL A 27 -9.28 8.61 -20.51
C VAL A 27 -9.67 10.01 -20.03
N GLN A 28 -10.29 10.84 -20.87
CA GLN A 28 -10.78 12.16 -20.45
C GLN A 28 -11.90 12.12 -19.39
N ARG A 29 -12.50 10.95 -19.16
CA ARG A 29 -13.61 10.73 -18.21
C ARG A 29 -13.18 9.95 -16.96
N ILE A 30 -11.93 9.50 -16.91
CA ILE A 30 -11.36 8.76 -15.78
C ILE A 30 -10.44 9.67 -14.96
N GLU A 31 -10.29 9.35 -13.68
CA GLU A 31 -9.31 9.97 -12.81
C GLU A 31 -8.32 8.89 -12.34
N ILE A 32 -7.05 9.07 -12.68
CA ILE A 32 -5.99 8.13 -12.33
C ILE A 32 -5.38 8.60 -11.02
N ILE A 33 -5.49 7.78 -9.97
CA ILE A 33 -4.89 8.05 -8.66
C ILE A 33 -3.81 7.02 -8.40
N THR A 34 -2.59 7.51 -8.16
CA THR A 34 -1.48 6.66 -7.74
C THR A 34 -1.43 6.67 -6.22
N LEU A 35 -1.52 5.50 -5.60
CA LEU A 35 -1.44 5.38 -4.14
C LEU A 35 0.03 5.46 -3.70
N PRO A 36 0.38 6.38 -2.79
CA PRO A 36 1.72 6.45 -2.24
C PRO A 36 2.02 5.25 -1.31
N PRO A 37 3.32 4.99 -1.04
CA PRO A 37 3.72 4.02 -0.04
C PRO A 37 3.29 4.45 1.38
N LEU A 38 3.21 3.49 2.30
CA LEU A 38 2.71 3.72 3.67
C LEU A 38 3.66 4.58 4.53
N ASP A 39 4.97 4.51 4.28
CA ASP A 39 6.01 5.25 4.99
C ASP A 39 5.84 5.29 6.53
N ASN A 40 5.38 6.43 7.06
CA ASN A 40 5.20 6.64 8.50
C ASN A 40 3.99 5.88 9.07
N GLU A 41 3.00 5.56 8.24
CA GLU A 41 1.74 4.91 8.61
C GLU A 41 1.84 3.38 8.75
N LEU A 42 3.04 2.81 8.59
CA LEU A 42 3.27 1.35 8.70
C LEU A 42 2.70 0.75 10.00
N GLY A 43 2.94 1.40 11.13
CA GLY A 43 2.45 0.93 12.44
C GLY A 43 0.92 0.95 12.53
N ALA A 44 0.30 2.04 12.08
CA ALA A 44 -1.15 2.18 12.06
C ALA A 44 -1.81 1.17 11.10
N TYR A 45 -1.21 0.93 9.94
CA TYR A 45 -1.62 -0.07 8.98
C TYR A 45 -1.61 -1.49 9.59
N LEU A 46 -0.51 -1.87 10.25
CA LEU A 46 -0.40 -3.18 10.92
C LEU A 46 -1.42 -3.30 12.05
N ALA A 47 -1.56 -2.28 12.90
CA ALA A 47 -2.56 -2.29 13.97
C ALA A 47 -3.99 -2.45 13.44
N HIS A 48 -4.33 -1.77 12.34
CA HIS A 48 -5.62 -1.90 11.67
C HIS A 48 -5.86 -3.33 11.15
N ARG A 49 -4.85 -3.96 10.53
CA ARG A 49 -4.93 -5.34 10.03
C ARG A 49 -5.11 -6.34 11.17
N PHE A 50 -4.31 -6.22 12.22
CA PHE A 50 -4.36 -7.11 13.39
C PHE A 50 -5.67 -6.99 14.17
N LYS A 51 -6.25 -5.78 14.23
CA LYS A 51 -7.59 -5.57 14.80
C LYS A 51 -8.66 -6.42 14.11
N ARG A 52 -8.55 -6.65 12.79
CA ARG A 52 -9.49 -7.54 12.06
C ARG A 52 -9.34 -9.00 12.46
N ALA A 53 -8.13 -9.43 12.84
CA ALA A 53 -7.87 -10.76 13.36
C ALA A 53 -8.19 -10.89 14.86
N GLN A 54 -8.62 -9.82 15.53
CA GLN A 54 -8.86 -9.75 16.97
C GLN A 54 -7.62 -10.11 17.83
N VAL A 55 -6.42 -9.99 17.25
CA VAL A 55 -5.15 -10.21 17.93
C VAL A 55 -4.48 -8.85 18.10
N PRO A 56 -4.03 -8.48 19.31
CA PRO A 56 -3.33 -7.21 19.49
C PRO A 56 -1.90 -7.34 18.93
N LEU A 57 -1.44 -6.30 18.23
CA LEU A 57 -0.18 -6.32 17.46
C LEU A 57 1.04 -6.57 18.36
N ASP A 58 1.02 -5.99 19.56
CA ASP A 58 2.06 -6.11 20.60
C ASP A 58 2.32 -7.54 21.07
N LYS A 59 1.34 -8.45 20.94
CA LYS A 59 1.49 -9.87 21.27
C LYS A 59 2.21 -10.68 20.19
N VAL A 60 2.37 -10.13 18.98
CA VAL A 60 2.93 -10.86 17.83
C VAL A 60 4.19 -10.19 17.32
N VAL A 61 4.25 -8.86 17.33
CA VAL A 61 5.34 -8.07 16.74
C VAL A 61 5.81 -7.03 17.73
N GLU A 62 7.11 -7.02 18.02
CA GLU A 62 7.71 -5.98 18.86
C GLU A 62 7.85 -4.66 18.09
N GLN A 63 7.88 -3.53 18.81
CA GLN A 63 8.13 -2.23 18.21
C GLN A 63 9.46 -2.19 17.45
N SER A 64 10.49 -2.87 17.97
CA SER A 64 11.81 -3.01 17.35
C SER A 64 11.74 -3.70 15.98
N ALA A 65 10.80 -4.64 15.81
CA ALA A 65 10.59 -5.36 14.56
C ALA A 65 9.91 -4.49 13.50
N ILE A 66 9.02 -3.57 13.90
CA ILE A 66 8.39 -2.60 12.99
C ILE A 66 9.46 -1.67 12.39
N ASP A 67 10.39 -1.18 13.22
CA ASP A 67 11.49 -0.33 12.75
C ASP A 67 12.46 -1.11 11.86
N ALA A 68 12.75 -2.37 12.19
CA ALA A 68 13.54 -3.25 11.33
C ALA A 68 12.84 -3.51 9.98
N LEU A 69 11.52 -3.67 9.97
CA LEU A 69 10.73 -3.87 8.76
C LEU A 69 10.76 -2.63 7.87
N ARG A 70 10.66 -1.44 8.47
CA ARG A 70 10.82 -0.15 7.77
C ARG A 70 12.21 -0.04 7.14
N ALA A 71 13.26 -0.30 7.90
CA ALA A 71 14.63 -0.26 7.39
C ALA A 71 14.89 -1.31 6.30
N LYS A 72 14.23 -2.47 6.35
CA LYS A 72 14.34 -3.53 5.34
C LYS A 72 13.66 -3.17 4.02
N LEU A 73 12.53 -2.47 4.07
CA LEU A 73 11.71 -2.14 2.89
C LEU A 73 11.97 -0.73 2.32
N VAL A 74 12.76 0.09 3.00
CA VAL A 74 13.24 1.38 2.50
C VAL A 74 14.72 1.23 2.11
N PRO A 75 15.06 1.11 0.82
CA PRO A 75 16.44 0.99 0.38
C PRO A 75 17.26 2.22 0.77
N SER A 76 18.50 2.04 1.23
CA SER A 76 19.37 3.16 1.63
C SER A 76 19.89 4.02 0.46
N ARG A 77 19.55 3.69 -0.81
CA ARG A 77 20.01 4.42 -1.99
C ARG A 77 18.88 4.64 -2.99
N GLY A 78 18.19 5.78 -2.88
CA GLY A 78 17.48 6.47 -3.97
C GLY A 78 16.35 5.73 -4.73
N ALA A 79 16.19 4.42 -4.55
CA ALA A 79 15.06 3.65 -5.04
C ALA A 79 13.92 3.87 -4.04
N GLY A 80 12.76 4.31 -4.55
CA GLY A 80 11.60 4.69 -3.74
C GLY A 80 11.19 3.65 -2.70
N SER A 81 10.44 4.10 -1.70
CA SER A 81 9.95 3.26 -0.61
C SER A 81 9.14 2.07 -1.14
N LEU A 82 9.51 0.86 -0.74
CA LEU A 82 8.76 -0.37 -1.05
C LEU A 82 7.73 -0.67 0.04
N LEU A 83 7.37 0.32 0.87
CA LEU A 83 6.41 0.18 1.98
C LEU A 83 4.96 0.09 1.50
N TYR A 84 4.71 -0.76 0.52
CA TYR A 84 3.38 -1.05 0.04
C TYR A 84 2.77 -2.21 0.82
N PRO A 85 1.43 -2.23 0.96
CA PRO A 85 0.71 -3.26 1.72
C PRO A 85 1.13 -4.70 1.41
N LEU A 86 1.40 -5.04 0.15
CA LEU A 86 1.82 -6.38 -0.25
C LEU A 86 3.23 -6.73 0.25
N ALA A 87 4.20 -5.85 0.00
CA ALA A 87 5.59 -6.04 0.42
C ALA A 87 5.70 -6.19 1.95
N VAL A 88 5.01 -5.32 2.67
CA VAL A 88 4.92 -5.34 4.14
C VAL A 88 4.35 -6.66 4.63
N GLN A 89 3.26 -7.14 4.03
CA GLN A 89 2.62 -8.38 4.45
C GLN A 89 3.49 -9.61 4.20
N ASN A 90 4.15 -9.66 3.04
CA ASN A 90 5.00 -10.79 2.70
C ASN A 90 6.23 -10.83 3.59
N ALA A 91 6.88 -9.69 3.82
CA ALA A 91 8.02 -9.59 4.74
C ALA A 91 7.62 -9.94 6.19
N LEU A 92 6.43 -9.52 6.64
CA LEU A 92 5.92 -9.90 7.96
C LEU A 92 5.60 -11.41 8.04
N THR A 93 5.02 -11.99 7.00
CA THR A 93 4.71 -13.43 6.93
C THR A 93 5.98 -14.26 7.00
N ALA A 94 7.01 -13.88 6.24
CA ALA A 94 8.31 -14.53 6.30
C ALA A 94 8.92 -14.43 7.71
N ALA A 95 8.85 -13.25 8.33
CA ALA A 95 9.33 -13.06 9.70
C ALA A 95 8.55 -13.89 10.75
N MET A 96 7.22 -14.00 10.62
CA MET A 96 6.39 -14.84 11.51
C MET A 96 6.72 -16.33 11.35
N ASN A 97 6.85 -16.81 10.10
CA ASN A 97 7.26 -18.19 9.84
C ASN A 97 8.64 -18.46 10.46
N ARG A 98 9.57 -17.52 10.32
CA ARG A 98 10.90 -17.66 10.89
C ARG A 98 10.89 -17.65 12.42
N ALA A 99 10.06 -16.82 13.05
CA ALA A 99 9.87 -16.83 14.50
C ALA A 99 9.34 -18.19 14.98
N ALA A 100 8.39 -18.77 14.24
CA ALA A 100 7.86 -20.11 14.52
C ALA A 100 8.93 -21.20 14.40
N ASP A 101 9.76 -21.17 13.35
CA ASP A 101 10.88 -22.11 13.17
C ASP A 101 11.91 -22.04 14.31
N LEU A 102 12.12 -20.84 14.85
CA LEU A 102 13.04 -20.58 15.96
C LEU A 102 12.40 -20.85 17.33
N GLY A 103 11.09 -21.14 17.39
CA GLY A 103 10.35 -21.34 18.64
C GLY A 103 10.19 -20.08 19.49
N VAL A 104 10.30 -18.90 18.87
CA VAL A 104 10.20 -17.60 19.56
C VAL A 104 8.73 -17.13 19.53
N PRO A 105 8.15 -16.70 20.66
CA PRO A 105 6.73 -16.36 20.72
C PRO A 105 6.36 -15.06 20.01
N THR A 106 7.34 -14.18 19.75
CA THR A 106 7.15 -12.85 19.14
C THR A 106 8.18 -12.58 18.04
N VAL A 107 7.78 -11.81 17.03
CA VAL A 107 8.67 -11.33 15.97
C VAL A 107 9.50 -10.17 16.52
N THR A 108 10.81 -10.37 16.59
CA THR A 108 11.79 -9.37 17.03
C THR A 108 12.55 -8.78 15.84
N ALA A 109 13.28 -7.68 16.07
CA ALA A 109 14.10 -7.05 15.04
C ALA A 109 15.12 -8.01 14.40
N ASP A 110 15.66 -8.95 15.18
CA ASP A 110 16.68 -9.89 14.70
C ASP A 110 16.07 -10.95 13.76
N VAL A 111 14.84 -11.38 14.03
CA VAL A 111 14.09 -12.28 13.15
C VAL A 111 13.84 -11.61 11.79
N VAL A 112 13.47 -10.33 11.80
CA VAL A 112 13.22 -9.55 10.57
C VAL A 112 14.50 -9.38 9.74
N ARG A 113 15.63 -9.13 10.39
CA ARG A 113 16.94 -8.97 9.73
C ARG A 113 17.52 -10.27 9.20
N GLY A 114 17.30 -11.39 9.91
CA GLY A 114 17.82 -12.70 9.54
C GLY A 114 17.12 -13.34 8.33
N ASP A 115 15.95 -12.84 7.99
CA ASP A 115 15.17 -13.30 6.84
C ASP A 115 15.61 -12.60 5.53
N LYS A 116 15.85 -13.38 4.46
CA LYS A 116 16.12 -12.80 3.13
C LYS A 116 14.77 -12.62 2.43
N PRO A 117 14.37 -11.38 2.10
CA PRO A 117 13.11 -11.20 1.41
C PRO A 117 13.21 -11.87 0.03
N GLU A 118 12.26 -12.74 -0.30
CA GLU A 118 12.10 -13.17 -1.68
C GLU A 118 11.86 -11.92 -2.55
N PRO A 119 12.44 -11.82 -3.75
CA PRO A 119 12.17 -10.71 -4.64
C PRO A 119 10.73 -10.79 -5.10
N ILE A 120 9.89 -9.90 -4.57
CA ILE A 120 8.47 -9.82 -4.92
C ILE A 120 8.29 -8.58 -5.78
N ASN A 121 7.68 -8.77 -6.95
CA ASN A 121 7.28 -7.64 -7.77
C ASN A 121 6.17 -6.87 -7.02
N VAL A 122 6.46 -5.62 -6.63
CA VAL A 122 5.55 -4.72 -5.91
C VAL A 122 4.80 -3.77 -6.84
N ASP A 123 4.87 -3.97 -8.16
CA ASP A 123 4.27 -3.13 -9.21
C ASP A 123 2.73 -3.26 -9.28
N ILE A 124 2.04 -3.43 -8.16
CA ILE A 124 0.56 -3.44 -8.10
C ILE A 124 0.09 -2.10 -7.53
N LEU A 125 0.25 -1.01 -8.28
CA LEU A 125 0.04 0.34 -7.70
C LEU A 125 -0.60 1.36 -8.62
N GLN A 126 -1.68 1.00 -9.32
CA GLN A 126 -2.56 2.02 -9.87
C GLN A 126 -4.03 1.70 -9.58
N VAL A 127 -4.67 2.59 -8.82
CA VAL A 127 -6.13 2.63 -8.74
C VAL A 127 -6.59 3.67 -9.75
N VAL A 128 -7.13 3.19 -10.86
CA VAL A 128 -7.79 4.03 -11.85
C VAL A 128 -9.26 4.15 -11.46
N ILE A 129 -9.68 5.32 -10.97
CA ILE A 129 -11.06 5.56 -10.58
C ILE A 129 -11.83 6.09 -11.80
N VAL A 130 -12.98 5.48 -12.11
CA VAL A 130 -13.90 5.94 -13.16
C VAL A 130 -15.29 6.06 -12.54
N PRO A 131 -16.21 7.00 -12.89
CA PRO A 131 -16.13 8.17 -13.78
C PRO A 131 -16.24 9.52 -13.03
N ARG A 132 -15.77 10.59 -13.69
CA ARG A 132 -15.77 12.00 -13.24
C ARG A 132 -17.13 12.52 -12.73
N ALA A 133 -18.25 11.99 -13.24
CA ALA A 133 -19.61 12.34 -12.81
C ALA A 133 -19.98 11.90 -11.37
N THR A 134 -19.09 11.20 -10.66
CA THR A 134 -19.33 10.66 -9.31
C THR A 134 -18.37 11.22 -8.24
N TRP A 135 -17.37 12.01 -8.66
CA TRP A 135 -16.28 12.50 -7.79
C TRP A 135 -16.75 13.26 -6.55
N GLU A 136 -17.74 14.14 -6.71
CA GLU A 136 -18.35 14.89 -5.60
C GLU A 136 -19.06 13.99 -4.57
N ARG A 137 -19.58 12.82 -4.98
CA ARG A 137 -20.27 11.88 -4.08
C ARG A 137 -19.32 10.93 -3.36
N ILE A 138 -18.18 10.59 -3.97
CA ILE A 138 -17.15 9.75 -3.35
C ILE A 138 -16.45 10.53 -2.25
N THR A 139 -16.01 11.76 -2.56
CA THR A 139 -15.35 12.64 -1.58
C THR A 139 -16.29 13.11 -0.46
N ALA A 140 -17.61 13.09 -0.66
CA ALA A 140 -18.58 13.40 0.39
C ALA A 140 -18.51 12.46 1.62
N HIS A 141 -17.98 11.25 1.47
CA HIS A 141 -17.82 10.27 2.55
C HIS A 141 -16.37 10.18 3.06
N VAL A 142 -15.43 10.90 2.43
CA VAL A 142 -14.01 10.90 2.80
C VAL A 142 -13.73 12.13 3.68
N PRO A 143 -13.13 11.95 4.86
CA PRO A 143 -12.76 13.06 5.73
C PRO A 143 -11.87 14.10 5.03
N ALA A 144 -12.16 15.39 5.24
CA ALA A 144 -11.51 16.49 4.53
C ALA A 144 -9.99 16.58 4.79
N ASP A 145 -9.53 16.10 5.94
CA ASP A 145 -8.13 15.99 6.32
C ASP A 145 -7.37 14.95 5.47
N VAL A 146 -8.03 13.85 5.10
CA VAL A 146 -7.46 12.83 4.20
C VAL A 146 -7.35 13.39 2.79
N LEU A 147 -8.38 14.09 2.31
CA LEU A 147 -8.37 14.71 0.99
C LEU A 147 -7.27 15.78 0.85
N GLN A 148 -7.04 16.58 1.89
CA GLN A 148 -5.98 17.60 1.90
C GLN A 148 -4.58 17.00 1.96
N ARG A 149 -4.39 15.90 2.71
CA ARG A 149 -3.10 15.20 2.80
C ARG A 149 -2.67 14.58 1.47
N GLU A 150 -3.63 14.07 0.71
CA GLU A 150 -3.38 13.43 -0.60
C GLU A 150 -3.32 14.45 -1.77
N GLY A 151 -3.33 15.75 -1.49
CA GLY A 151 -3.18 16.79 -2.52
C GLY A 151 -4.38 16.91 -3.47
N VAL A 152 -5.55 16.42 -3.05
CA VAL A 152 -6.76 16.45 -3.88
C VAL A 152 -7.42 17.83 -3.83
N THR A 153 -7.19 18.65 -4.86
CA THR A 153 -7.88 19.93 -5.04
C THR A 153 -9.29 19.71 -5.57
N ARG A 154 -10.30 20.33 -4.91
CA ARG A 154 -11.68 20.40 -5.43
C ARG A 154 -11.67 21.16 -6.76
N GLY A 155 -11.71 20.41 -7.87
CA GLY A 155 -11.93 20.92 -9.22
C GLY A 155 -13.36 20.73 -9.66
#